data_AF-A0A7S4FG64-F1
#
_entry.id   AF-A0A7S4FG64-F1
#
_cell.length_a   1.000
_cell.length_b   1.000
_cell.length_c   1.000
_cell.angle_alpha   90.00
_cell.angle_beta   90.00
_cell.angle_gamma   90.00
#
_symmetry.space_group_name_H-M   'P 1'
#
loop_
_entity.id
_entity.type
_entity.pdbx_description
1 polymer ?
#
loop_
_entity_poly.entity_id
_entity_poly.type
_entity_poly.pdbx_seq_one_letter_code
_entity_poly.pdbx_strand_id
1 'polypeptide(L)'
;MSYFSECHKKLDFHEVYYHTGDQEIRSTHGIGENAFRTVWHVVAAALTFACVVYVSLAIEDASASRLHLHPGTTIPSTIAVHPFKHGVSTLLRAIPSRRPVNFGEVEMRQDAWTRVGVVGEEVSSQRPVELPLPPSIGQMDVVVLGSGVSTSIPMMVHVLRTGCRHPELFRKSDGLSCCEEAMRNPQSKNRRNNVSILVRYAHPDGRMRYIMVDAGKTLRDTVLKNFPRLNISTIDALLLTHGHADAMMGLDDLRDLQIVSEVRENGKPVGYASKTGPIRIISNAATLQRAHEAFPYLSTAIDFVKPGILQRRVAHLEWDEIDDDARVDICDVPVRSFPVFHGGTYISLGFAFGHDASFVYISDISALPDASQAYLRSLRGKIKVLVVDALRRARSYSHYTLDDALALVRDIRPEKTFLVGMCSCEMGDHDEVNAELASLTESEGLYVQLAYDGMGIPASFLNSPTA
;
A
#
# COMPACT_ATOMS: atom_id res chain seq x y z
N MET A 1 -18.28 71.13 -11.90
CA MET A 1 -18.60 69.69 -12.03
C MET A 1 -17.32 68.93 -11.69
N SER A 2 -17.04 68.68 -10.39
CA SER A 2 -17.51 67.50 -9.62
C SER A 2 -16.75 66.23 -10.04
N TYR A 3 -15.98 65.49 -9.25
CA TYR A 3 -15.80 65.37 -7.80
C TYR A 3 -14.41 64.74 -7.54
N PHE A 4 -13.61 65.36 -6.68
CA PHE A 4 -12.56 64.71 -5.86
C PHE A 4 -13.10 64.83 -4.42
N SER A 5 -13.19 63.73 -3.66
CA SER A 5 -13.09 63.65 -2.18
C SER A 5 -13.88 62.45 -1.60
N GLU A 6 -13.19 61.71 -0.72
CA GLU A 6 -13.65 61.10 0.55
C GLU A 6 -14.60 59.90 0.64
N CYS A 7 -14.43 59.19 1.77
CA CYS A 7 -15.18 58.08 2.37
C CYS A 7 -14.84 56.69 1.82
N HIS A 8 -13.91 55.91 2.42
CA HIS A 8 -13.99 55.26 3.74
C HIS A 8 -15.34 54.57 4.04
N LYS A 9 -15.24 53.25 4.32
CA LYS A 9 -16.19 52.31 4.98
C LYS A 9 -17.16 51.53 4.08
N LYS A 10 -16.93 50.21 3.98
CA LYS A 10 -17.66 49.14 4.70
C LYS A 10 -17.46 47.81 3.96
N LEU A 11 -16.66 46.91 4.53
CA LEU A 11 -16.88 45.48 4.37
C LEU A 11 -17.05 44.92 5.77
N ASP A 12 -18.25 44.44 6.02
CA ASP A 12 -18.75 43.93 7.28
C ASP A 12 -18.03 42.63 7.66
N PHE A 13 -17.82 42.49 8.97
CA PHE A 13 -17.15 41.38 9.63
C PHE A 13 -18.05 40.13 9.66
N HIS A 14 -17.52 38.97 9.29
CA HIS A 14 -18.11 37.68 9.69
C HIS A 14 -17.35 37.12 10.90
N GLU A 15 -18.08 36.94 12.00
CA GLU A 15 -17.60 36.40 13.28
C GLU A 15 -17.32 34.88 13.20
N VAL A 16 -16.33 34.41 13.93
CA VAL A 16 -16.04 32.97 14.12
C VAL A 16 -16.20 32.64 15.61
N TYR A 17 -17.02 31.63 15.91
CA TYR A 17 -17.32 31.17 17.27
C TYR A 17 -16.54 29.88 17.58
N TYR A 18 -16.03 29.75 18.81
CA TYR A 18 -15.46 28.50 19.33
C TYR A 18 -16.24 28.06 20.57
N HIS A 19 -16.62 26.78 20.63
CA HIS A 19 -17.29 26.17 21.78
C HIS A 19 -16.32 25.28 22.57
N THR A 20 -16.06 25.66 23.81
CA THR A 20 -15.60 24.80 24.89
C THR A 20 -16.47 25.10 26.11
N GLY A 21 -16.93 24.08 26.82
CA GLY A 21 -17.95 24.19 27.88
C GLY A 21 -17.82 25.41 28.81
N ASP A 22 -18.97 26.03 29.04
CA ASP A 22 -19.37 27.03 30.03
C ASP A 22 -18.72 28.43 30.09
N GLN A 23 -17.87 28.87 29.15
CA GLN A 23 -17.56 30.30 29.01
C GLN A 23 -17.39 30.78 27.55
N GLU A 24 -18.04 31.91 27.23
CA GLU A 24 -17.98 32.61 25.94
C GLU A 24 -16.88 33.69 25.99
N ILE A 25 -15.84 33.59 25.16
CA ILE A 25 -14.75 34.59 25.08
C ILE A 25 -14.80 35.28 23.70
N ARG A 26 -15.06 36.60 23.69
CA ARG A 26 -15.02 37.45 22.49
C ARG A 26 -13.62 38.04 22.31
N SER A 27 -13.07 37.93 21.10
CA SER A 27 -11.90 38.70 20.68
C SER A 27 -12.24 39.49 19.42
N THR A 28 -12.17 40.82 19.52
CA THR A 28 -12.05 41.73 18.38
C THR A 28 -10.61 42.26 18.43
N HIS A 29 -9.88 42.28 17.32
CA HIS A 29 -8.94 43.35 16.91
C HIS A 29 -8.23 42.98 15.60
N GLY A 30 -8.20 43.96 14.70
CA GLY A 30 -7.69 43.87 13.33
C GLY A 30 -6.18 44.00 13.23
N ILE A 31 -5.66 43.51 12.11
CA ILE A 31 -4.26 43.49 11.74
C ILE A 31 -3.85 44.89 11.28
N GLY A 32 -2.89 45.50 11.98
CA GLY A 32 -2.19 46.71 11.59
C GLY A 32 -0.67 46.50 11.66
N GLU A 33 0.04 47.04 10.69
CA GLU A 33 1.46 46.81 10.35
C GLU A 33 2.44 46.91 11.54
N ASN A 34 2.73 45.77 12.17
CA ASN A 34 4.04 45.43 12.77
C ASN A 34 4.16 43.93 13.13
N ALA A 35 3.36 43.06 12.51
CA ALA A 35 3.37 41.61 12.72
C ALA A 35 4.46 40.87 11.89
N PHE A 36 5.55 41.55 11.54
CA PHE A 36 6.70 40.95 10.84
C PHE A 36 7.90 40.65 11.77
N ARG A 37 7.76 40.87 13.10
CA ARG A 37 8.85 40.66 14.07
C ARG A 37 8.55 39.77 15.28
N THR A 38 7.33 39.25 15.45
CA THR A 38 6.99 38.41 16.63
C THR A 38 6.91 36.90 16.33
N VAL A 39 6.92 36.46 15.07
CA VAL A 39 6.99 35.02 14.74
C VAL A 39 8.43 34.49 14.78
N TRP A 40 9.44 35.37 14.75
CA TRP A 40 10.86 34.98 14.69
C TRP A 40 11.50 34.61 16.04
N HIS A 41 10.84 34.87 17.17
CA HIS A 41 11.38 34.55 18.51
C HIS A 41 10.69 33.38 19.23
N VAL A 42 9.60 32.81 18.68
CA VAL A 42 9.01 31.56 19.21
C VAL A 42 9.49 30.33 18.44
N VAL A 43 9.91 30.47 17.17
CA VAL A 43 10.43 29.33 16.38
C VAL A 43 11.94 29.13 16.55
N ALA A 44 12.68 30.19 16.93
CA ALA A 44 14.13 30.09 17.21
C ALA A 44 14.46 29.34 18.51
N ALA A 45 13.48 29.10 19.40
CA ALA A 45 13.66 28.24 20.58
C ALA A 45 13.35 26.75 20.30
N ALA A 46 12.63 26.44 19.22
CA ALA A 46 12.36 25.06 18.80
C ALA A 46 13.55 24.43 18.03
N LEU A 47 14.54 25.22 17.62
CA LEU A 47 15.71 24.77 16.87
C LEU A 47 17.00 24.62 17.69
N THR A 48 16.99 24.93 19.00
CA THR A 48 18.21 24.85 19.84
C THR A 48 18.26 23.62 20.76
N PHE A 49 17.33 22.67 20.65
CA PHE A 49 17.40 21.41 21.43
C PHE A 49 17.43 20.12 20.59
N ALA A 50 17.60 20.21 19.26
CA ALA A 50 17.69 19.01 18.41
C ALA A 50 18.68 19.12 17.24
N CYS A 51 19.77 19.89 17.40
CA CYS A 51 20.93 19.82 16.51
C CYS A 51 21.87 18.69 17.02
N VAL A 52 22.12 17.61 16.25
CA VAL A 52 23.27 17.45 15.31
C VAL A 52 24.60 17.39 16.11
N VAL A 53 25.48 16.37 16.08
CA VAL A 53 25.77 15.23 15.18
C VAL A 53 26.92 14.37 15.80
N TYR A 54 26.93 13.05 15.50
CA TYR A 54 28.05 12.07 15.47
C TYR A 54 29.01 11.84 16.66
N VAL A 55 29.21 10.55 17.01
CA VAL A 55 30.49 9.83 16.80
C VAL A 55 30.20 8.34 16.48
N SER A 56 30.74 7.89 15.36
CA SER A 56 30.83 6.50 14.91
C SER A 56 31.98 5.77 15.59
N LEU A 57 31.77 4.53 16.06
CA LEU A 57 32.82 3.52 16.20
C LEU A 57 32.26 2.12 15.87
N ALA A 58 32.68 1.65 14.69
CA ALA A 58 33.00 0.28 14.27
C ALA A 58 32.27 -0.91 14.91
N ILE A 59 31.51 -1.64 14.09
CA ILE A 59 31.62 -3.12 14.04
C ILE A 59 31.63 -3.52 12.56
N GLU A 60 32.84 -3.78 12.06
CA GLU A 60 33.09 -4.65 10.90
C GLU A 60 32.88 -6.11 11.33
N ASP A 61 32.28 -6.87 10.44
CA ASP A 61 32.45 -8.32 10.19
C ASP A 61 32.82 -9.25 11.36
N ALA A 62 31.88 -10.12 11.77
CA ALA A 62 32.20 -11.49 12.21
C ALA A 62 30.93 -12.35 12.36
N SER A 63 30.82 -13.30 11.45
CA SER A 63 30.22 -14.62 11.67
C SER A 63 30.58 -15.24 13.03
N ALA A 64 29.62 -16.00 13.57
CA ALA A 64 29.78 -17.04 14.60
C ALA A 64 29.86 -16.63 16.08
N SER A 65 29.07 -17.38 16.86
CA SER A 65 29.28 -17.76 18.26
C SER A 65 28.73 -16.84 19.36
N ARG A 66 27.95 -17.47 20.25
CA ARG A 66 27.43 -16.99 21.53
C ARG A 66 28.47 -16.16 22.31
N LEU A 67 28.11 -14.95 22.75
CA LEU A 67 28.84 -14.23 23.80
C LEU A 67 28.03 -14.26 25.10
N HIS A 68 28.53 -15.00 26.08
CA HIS A 68 28.09 -14.90 27.48
C HIS A 68 28.81 -13.72 28.13
N LEU A 69 28.07 -12.75 28.66
CA LEU A 69 28.61 -11.74 29.59
C LEU A 69 28.35 -12.20 31.03
N HIS A 70 29.42 -12.34 31.81
CA HIS A 70 29.36 -12.64 33.25
C HIS A 70 28.86 -11.40 34.04
N PRO A 71 28.15 -11.58 35.17
CA PRO A 71 27.71 -10.46 35.98
C PRO A 71 28.90 -9.86 36.75
N GLY A 72 29.22 -8.59 36.50
CA GLY A 72 30.21 -7.86 37.32
C GLY A 72 31.02 -6.72 36.69
N THR A 73 30.69 -6.22 35.49
CA THR A 73 31.48 -5.12 34.87
C THR A 73 30.84 -3.75 35.09
N THR A 74 31.53 -2.88 35.83
CA THR A 74 31.18 -1.47 36.07
C THR A 74 31.85 -0.54 35.04
N ILE A 75 31.11 0.45 34.53
CA ILE A 75 31.63 1.52 33.64
C ILE A 75 31.57 2.86 34.42
N PRO A 76 32.63 3.70 34.43
CA PRO A 76 32.64 4.95 35.19
C PRO A 76 31.96 6.11 34.43
N SER A 77 31.26 6.96 35.18
CA SER A 77 30.50 8.11 34.71
C SER A 77 31.24 9.44 34.93
N THR A 78 31.86 10.02 33.90
CA THR A 78 32.06 11.48 33.82
C THR A 78 32.43 11.91 32.40
N ILE A 79 31.65 12.82 31.80
CA ILE A 79 32.06 13.64 30.65
C ILE A 79 32.02 15.10 31.12
N ALA A 80 33.16 15.79 31.06
CA ALA A 80 33.29 17.21 31.36
C ALA A 80 32.98 18.06 30.11
N VAL A 81 32.28 19.18 30.29
CA VAL A 81 31.95 20.14 29.21
C VAL A 81 32.58 21.50 29.53
N HIS A 82 33.37 22.05 28.59
CA HIS A 82 33.98 23.38 28.68
C HIS A 82 33.00 24.50 28.27
N PRO A 83 33.06 25.72 28.87
CA PRO A 83 32.13 26.81 28.56
C PRO A 83 32.65 27.76 27.47
N PHE A 84 31.75 28.19 26.57
CA PHE A 84 31.97 29.33 25.67
C PHE A 84 31.43 30.63 26.28
N LYS A 85 32.19 31.73 26.10
CA LYS A 85 31.99 33.09 26.65
C LYS A 85 31.06 33.95 25.77
N HIS A 86 30.50 34.99 26.42
CA HIS A 86 29.68 36.13 25.94
C HIS A 86 28.16 35.87 26.04
N GLY A 87 27.35 36.56 26.83
CA GLY A 87 27.50 37.77 27.64
C GLY A 87 26.42 38.78 27.26
N VAL A 88 25.29 38.85 27.97
CA VAL A 88 24.43 40.05 28.09
C VAL A 88 23.66 39.99 29.41
N SER A 89 23.79 41.06 30.18
CA SER A 89 23.15 41.34 31.46
C SER A 89 21.79 42.04 31.29
N THR A 90 20.99 42.00 32.36
CA THR A 90 19.96 43.00 32.74
C THR A 90 18.54 42.83 32.15
N LEU A 91 17.57 42.37 32.96
CA LEU A 91 16.49 43.19 33.51
C LEU A 91 15.51 42.33 34.34
N LEU A 92 15.54 42.49 35.66
CA LEU A 92 14.49 42.07 36.59
C LEU A 92 13.97 43.35 37.24
N ARG A 93 12.67 43.66 37.11
CA ARG A 93 11.85 44.26 38.18
C ARG A 93 10.39 44.48 37.78
N ALA A 94 9.54 44.19 38.77
CA ALA A 94 8.16 44.62 39.01
C ALA A 94 7.03 43.87 38.28
N ILE A 95 6.22 43.12 39.05
CA ILE A 95 4.84 43.48 39.45
C ILE A 95 4.39 42.56 40.61
N PRO A 96 3.53 43.01 41.55
CA PRO A 96 3.42 42.47 42.91
C PRO A 96 2.10 41.72 43.24
N SER A 97 2.18 40.83 44.25
CA SER A 97 1.08 40.38 45.14
C SER A 97 -0.04 39.53 44.48
N ARG A 98 -0.71 38.55 45.11
CA ARG A 98 -0.82 38.03 46.49
C ARG A 98 -1.60 36.70 46.39
N ARG A 99 -1.04 35.60 46.91
CA ARG A 99 -1.68 34.47 47.67
C ARG A 99 -0.78 33.22 47.59
N PRO A 100 -0.44 32.59 48.72
CA PRO A 100 0.40 31.39 48.74
C PRO A 100 -0.47 30.17 48.39
N VAL A 101 -0.09 29.43 47.35
CA VAL A 101 -0.55 28.05 47.17
C VAL A 101 0.58 27.16 47.68
N ASN A 102 0.31 26.46 48.78
CA ASN A 102 1.20 25.42 49.30
C ASN A 102 1.29 24.30 48.27
N PHE A 103 2.45 24.12 47.65
CA PHE A 103 2.84 22.82 47.12
C PHE A 103 3.59 22.11 48.25
N GLY A 104 2.92 21.13 48.86
CA GLY A 104 3.60 20.16 49.70
C GLY A 104 4.68 19.45 48.90
N GLU A 105 5.77 19.11 49.56
CA GLU A 105 6.87 18.31 49.03
C GLU A 105 6.34 17.05 48.34
N VAL A 106 6.57 16.91 47.03
CA VAL A 106 6.48 15.62 46.35
C VAL A 106 7.88 15.03 46.36
N GLU A 107 8.13 14.25 47.40
CA GLU A 107 9.25 13.33 47.51
C GLU A 107 9.15 12.32 46.36
N MET A 108 10.09 12.36 45.41
CA MET A 108 10.17 11.34 44.36
C MET A 108 10.66 10.03 44.97
N ARG A 109 9.72 9.18 45.41
CA ARG A 109 9.99 7.77 45.66
C ARG A 109 10.21 7.08 44.30
N GLN A 110 11.47 6.76 44.01
CA GLN A 110 11.81 5.64 43.15
C GLN A 110 11.24 4.39 43.81
N ASP A 111 10.04 3.96 43.39
CA ASP A 111 9.49 2.59 43.53
C ASP A 111 8.01 2.62 43.15
N ALA A 112 7.71 2.73 41.85
CA ALA A 112 6.40 2.41 41.28
C ALA A 112 6.48 2.38 39.74
N TRP A 113 7.22 1.42 39.18
CA TRP A 113 6.83 0.90 37.85
C TRP A 113 5.60 0.04 38.07
N THR A 114 4.45 0.69 38.26
CA THR A 114 3.17 0.03 38.20
C THR A 114 3.02 -0.43 36.75
N ARG A 115 3.22 -1.74 36.54
CA ARG A 115 2.77 -2.46 35.36
C ARG A 115 1.40 -1.92 34.99
N VAL A 116 1.29 -1.22 33.88
CA VAL A 116 0.02 -1.15 33.16
C VAL A 116 -0.24 -2.60 32.77
N GLY A 117 -1.03 -3.28 33.61
CA GLY A 117 -1.62 -4.54 33.27
C GLY A 117 -2.50 -4.29 32.07
N VAL A 118 -1.94 -4.51 30.88
CA VAL A 118 -2.73 -5.04 29.78
C VAL A 118 -3.37 -6.29 30.38
N VAL A 119 -4.68 -6.22 30.62
CA VAL A 119 -5.47 -7.41 30.87
C VAL A 119 -5.14 -8.33 29.70
N GLY A 120 -4.40 -9.39 30.01
CA GLY A 120 -4.10 -10.43 29.05
C GLY A 120 -5.40 -11.12 28.70
N GLU A 121 -6.13 -10.56 27.73
CA GLU A 121 -6.67 -11.45 26.72
C GLU A 121 -5.44 -12.12 26.10
N GLU A 122 -5.44 -13.44 26.13
CA GLU A 122 -4.52 -14.22 25.30
C GLU A 122 -4.62 -13.63 23.89
N VAL A 123 -3.59 -12.87 23.49
CA VAL A 123 -3.31 -12.68 22.08
C VAL A 123 -3.05 -14.09 21.61
N SER A 124 -4.11 -14.70 21.07
CA SER A 124 -4.06 -15.96 20.37
C SER A 124 -2.74 -15.95 19.62
N SER A 125 -1.88 -16.90 19.95
CA SER A 125 -0.62 -17.14 19.24
C SER A 125 -1.00 -17.63 17.84
N GLN A 126 -1.52 -16.71 17.03
CA GLN A 126 -1.74 -16.93 15.62
C GLN A 126 -0.36 -17.22 15.07
N ARG A 127 -0.22 -18.44 14.54
CA ARG A 127 0.99 -18.89 13.88
C ARG A 127 1.43 -17.78 12.91
N PRO A 128 2.73 -17.46 12.82
CA PRO A 128 3.21 -16.56 11.77
C PRO A 128 2.63 -17.07 10.44
N VAL A 129 1.99 -16.16 9.69
CA VAL A 129 1.46 -16.48 8.36
C VAL A 129 2.58 -17.15 7.58
N GLU A 130 2.41 -18.43 7.26
CA GLU A 130 3.41 -19.25 6.63
C GLU A 130 3.62 -18.68 5.22
N LEU A 131 4.72 -17.95 5.03
CA LEU A 131 5.01 -17.34 3.74
C LEU A 131 5.30 -18.45 2.74
N PRO A 132 4.85 -18.33 1.48
CA PRO A 132 5.15 -19.33 0.47
C PRO A 132 6.67 -19.45 0.34
N LEU A 133 7.17 -20.67 0.54
CA LEU A 133 8.56 -21.01 0.24
C LEU A 133 8.88 -20.58 -1.20
N PRO A 134 10.09 -20.08 -1.47
CA PRO A 134 10.47 -19.69 -2.82
C PRO A 134 10.30 -20.88 -3.78
N PRO A 135 9.83 -20.65 -5.02
CA PRO A 135 9.67 -21.72 -6.01
C PRO A 135 11.04 -22.32 -6.38
N SER A 136 11.03 -23.58 -6.81
CA SER A 136 12.23 -24.23 -7.35
C SER A 136 12.57 -23.67 -8.73
N ILE A 137 13.83 -23.79 -9.16
CA ILE A 137 14.29 -23.33 -10.47
C ILE A 137 13.37 -23.84 -11.58
N GLY A 138 12.98 -22.95 -12.50
CA GLY A 138 12.07 -23.21 -13.60
C GLY A 138 10.58 -23.15 -13.23
N GLN A 139 10.25 -22.91 -11.96
CA GLN A 139 8.86 -22.81 -11.49
C GLN A 139 8.48 -21.37 -11.15
N MET A 140 7.17 -21.11 -11.22
CA MET A 140 6.57 -19.88 -10.72
C MET A 140 5.65 -20.17 -9.55
N ASP A 141 5.47 -19.18 -8.69
CA ASP A 141 4.40 -19.10 -7.71
C ASP A 141 3.77 -17.69 -7.72
N VAL A 142 2.67 -17.52 -6.99
CA VAL A 142 1.93 -16.25 -6.98
C VAL A 142 1.64 -15.82 -5.56
N VAL A 143 1.72 -14.51 -5.29
CA VAL A 143 1.26 -13.89 -4.05
C VAL A 143 0.13 -12.92 -4.39
N VAL A 144 -1.02 -13.08 -3.74
CA VAL A 144 -2.10 -12.10 -3.83
C VAL A 144 -1.72 -10.91 -2.98
N LEU A 145 -1.33 -9.83 -3.63
CA LEU A 145 -0.85 -8.61 -3.00
C LEU A 145 -2.01 -7.78 -2.43
N GLY A 146 -3.10 -7.70 -3.18
CA GLY A 146 -4.37 -7.12 -2.77
C GLY A 146 -5.55 -7.85 -3.39
N SER A 147 -6.64 -7.95 -2.65
CA SER A 147 -7.80 -8.80 -2.99
C SER A 147 -9.14 -8.04 -3.01
N GLY A 148 -9.12 -6.73 -2.78
CA GLY A 148 -10.31 -5.92 -2.56
C GLY A 148 -10.71 -5.07 -3.76
N VAL A 149 -11.67 -4.19 -3.47
CA VAL A 149 -12.27 -3.25 -4.43
C VAL A 149 -11.46 -1.97 -4.61
N SER A 150 -11.91 -1.13 -5.54
CA SER A 150 -11.39 0.21 -5.77
C SER A 150 -11.32 1.06 -4.49
N THR A 151 -12.28 1.02 -3.58
CA THR A 151 -12.24 1.81 -2.33
C THR A 151 -11.41 1.18 -1.21
N SER A 152 -10.90 -0.04 -1.41
CA SER A 152 -10.27 -0.89 -0.40
C SER A 152 -11.18 -1.19 0.80
N ILE A 153 -10.81 -2.17 1.62
CA ILE A 153 -11.48 -2.49 2.88
C ILE A 153 -10.46 -2.36 4.02
N PRO A 154 -10.75 -1.56 5.07
CA PRO A 154 -11.99 -0.87 5.33
C PRO A 154 -12.24 0.35 4.43
N MET A 155 -13.51 0.59 4.07
CA MET A 155 -13.88 1.80 3.35
C MET A 155 -13.89 3.01 4.29
N MET A 156 -13.29 4.12 3.85
CA MET A 156 -13.23 5.37 4.62
C MET A 156 -14.62 5.85 5.08
N VAL A 157 -15.64 5.75 4.22
CA VAL A 157 -17.00 6.20 4.56
C VAL A 157 -17.63 5.40 5.70
N HIS A 158 -17.35 4.09 5.76
CA HIS A 158 -17.87 3.22 6.83
C HIS A 158 -17.23 3.53 8.17
N VAL A 159 -15.92 3.81 8.16
CA VAL A 159 -15.17 4.11 9.38
C VAL A 159 -15.42 5.53 9.90
N LEU A 160 -15.43 6.53 9.01
CA LEU A 160 -15.40 7.94 9.42
C LEU A 160 -16.76 8.52 9.75
N ARG A 161 -17.83 7.99 9.15
CA ARG A 161 -19.15 8.61 9.27
C ARG A 161 -20.08 7.74 10.07
N THR A 162 -20.41 6.56 9.55
CA THR A 162 -21.73 6.01 9.86
C THR A 162 -21.78 4.52 10.15
N GLY A 163 -20.62 3.90 10.35
CA GLY A 163 -20.54 2.46 10.30
C GLY A 163 -20.86 1.96 8.89
N CYS A 164 -20.76 0.66 8.73
CA CYS A 164 -21.21 -0.01 7.53
C CYS A 164 -22.76 0.09 7.50
N ARG A 165 -23.36 0.82 6.54
CA ARG A 165 -24.80 1.21 6.54
C ARG A 165 -25.71 0.49 5.55
N HIS A 166 -25.26 -0.58 4.92
CA HIS A 166 -26.15 -1.44 4.16
C HIS A 166 -27.05 -2.25 5.14
N PRO A 167 -28.38 -2.20 5.03
CA PRO A 167 -29.29 -2.91 5.94
C PRO A 167 -29.11 -4.44 5.94
N GLU A 168 -28.49 -4.98 4.88
CA GLU A 168 -28.22 -6.40 4.66
C GLU A 168 -26.75 -6.79 4.92
N LEU A 169 -26.00 -5.92 5.60
CA LEU A 169 -24.59 -6.19 5.87
C LEU A 169 -24.41 -7.39 6.77
N PHE A 170 -23.51 -8.27 6.32
CA PHE A 170 -22.93 -9.30 7.16
C PHE A 170 -22.31 -8.64 8.40
N ARG A 171 -23.00 -8.80 9.52
CA ARG A 171 -22.41 -8.67 10.85
C ARG A 171 -21.90 -10.05 11.21
N LYS A 172 -20.65 -10.11 11.66
CA LYS A 172 -20.14 -11.30 12.32
C LYS A 172 -21.02 -11.66 13.51
N SER A 173 -20.92 -12.89 13.97
CA SER A 173 -21.63 -13.37 15.17
C SER A 173 -21.34 -12.52 16.43
N ASP A 174 -20.20 -11.81 16.47
CA ASP A 174 -19.82 -10.87 17.53
C ASP A 174 -20.44 -9.46 17.38
N GLY A 175 -21.22 -9.22 16.32
CA GLY A 175 -21.91 -7.97 16.02
C GLY A 175 -21.10 -6.94 15.22
N LEU A 176 -19.83 -7.21 14.90
CA LEU A 176 -18.97 -6.29 14.12
C LEU A 176 -19.20 -6.41 12.62
N SER A 177 -19.17 -5.28 11.91
CA SER A 177 -19.12 -5.29 10.44
C SER A 177 -17.71 -5.62 9.93
N CYS A 178 -17.62 -6.13 8.69
CA CYS A 178 -16.34 -6.42 8.03
C CYS A 178 -15.37 -5.23 8.01
N CYS A 179 -15.85 -3.99 7.84
CA CYS A 179 -15.00 -2.79 7.87
C CYS A 179 -14.49 -2.48 9.29
N GLU A 180 -15.32 -2.64 10.31
CA GLU A 180 -14.88 -2.39 11.69
C GLU A 180 -13.86 -3.44 12.14
N GLU A 181 -14.09 -4.71 11.78
CA GLU A 181 -13.15 -5.80 12.06
C GLU A 181 -11.83 -5.59 11.30
N ALA A 182 -11.88 -5.31 9.99
CA ALA A 182 -10.69 -5.02 9.18
C ALA A 182 -9.91 -3.77 9.66
N MET A 183 -10.58 -2.83 10.32
CA MET A 183 -9.93 -1.67 10.92
C MET A 183 -9.22 -2.03 12.23
N ARG A 184 -9.88 -2.78 13.11
CA ARG A 184 -9.35 -3.16 14.43
C ARG A 184 -8.26 -4.23 14.35
N ASN A 185 -8.33 -5.09 13.34
CA ASN A 185 -7.42 -6.20 13.13
C ASN A 185 -6.64 -6.03 11.81
N PRO A 186 -5.40 -5.51 11.84
CA PRO A 186 -4.56 -5.36 10.65
C PRO A 186 -4.24 -6.68 9.91
N GLN A 187 -4.38 -7.82 10.59
CA GLN A 187 -4.17 -9.17 10.06
C GLN A 187 -5.46 -9.80 9.52
N SER A 188 -6.59 -9.11 9.62
CA SER A 188 -7.86 -9.59 9.09
C SER A 188 -7.76 -9.92 7.60
N LYS A 189 -8.31 -11.06 7.20
CA LYS A 189 -8.51 -11.41 5.79
C LYS A 189 -9.58 -10.54 5.11
N ASN A 190 -10.41 -9.85 5.88
CA ASN A 190 -11.36 -8.85 5.38
C ASN A 190 -10.71 -7.49 5.15
N ARG A 191 -9.49 -7.26 5.64
CA ARG A 191 -8.70 -6.07 5.28
C ARG A 191 -8.07 -6.30 3.91
N ARG A 192 -8.51 -5.52 2.92
CA ARG A 192 -8.22 -5.76 1.52
C ARG A 192 -7.78 -4.47 0.81
N ASN A 193 -6.57 -4.50 0.27
CA ASN A 193 -6.03 -3.49 -0.64
C ASN A 193 -6.65 -3.63 -2.04
N ASN A 194 -6.39 -2.65 -2.92
CA ASN A 194 -6.76 -2.76 -4.34
C ASN A 194 -6.17 -4.02 -4.96
N VAL A 195 -6.90 -4.60 -5.90
CA VAL A 195 -6.52 -5.86 -6.52
C VAL A 195 -5.12 -5.77 -7.13
N SER A 196 -4.28 -6.75 -6.80
CA SER A 196 -2.92 -6.86 -7.35
C SER A 196 -2.37 -8.23 -7.02
N ILE A 197 -1.49 -8.75 -7.88
CA ILE A 197 -0.76 -9.99 -7.64
C ILE A 197 0.72 -9.81 -7.95
N LEU A 198 1.55 -10.67 -7.37
CA LEU A 198 2.97 -10.80 -7.68
C LEU A 198 3.25 -12.23 -8.12
N VAL A 199 3.65 -12.40 -9.37
CA VAL A 199 4.21 -13.65 -9.88
C VAL A 199 5.70 -13.66 -9.58
N ARG A 200 6.19 -14.69 -8.89
CA ARG A 200 7.63 -14.90 -8.67
C ARG A 200 8.08 -16.08 -9.51
N TYR A 201 9.10 -15.87 -10.34
CA TYR A 201 9.63 -16.91 -11.20
C TYR A 201 11.10 -17.18 -10.87
N ALA A 202 11.40 -18.39 -10.43
CA ALA A 202 12.77 -18.83 -10.16
C ALA A 202 13.46 -19.15 -11.49
N HIS A 203 14.04 -18.13 -12.11
CA HIS A 203 14.59 -18.25 -13.46
C HIS A 203 15.82 -19.21 -13.51
N PRO A 204 16.03 -19.96 -14.62
CA PRO A 204 17.17 -20.87 -14.79
C PRO A 204 18.57 -20.27 -14.59
N ASP A 205 18.71 -18.95 -14.71
CA ASP A 205 19.97 -18.22 -14.43
C ASP A 205 20.27 -18.04 -12.93
N GLY A 206 19.39 -18.53 -12.05
CA GLY A 206 19.55 -18.45 -10.60
C GLY A 206 19.01 -17.17 -9.96
N ARG A 207 18.49 -16.21 -10.74
CA ARG A 207 17.91 -14.96 -10.21
C ARG A 207 16.39 -15.01 -10.24
N MET A 208 15.74 -14.71 -9.10
CA MET A 208 14.28 -14.57 -9.04
C MET A 208 13.81 -13.39 -9.91
N ARG A 209 12.74 -13.60 -10.68
CA ARG A 209 12.01 -12.56 -11.40
C ARG A 209 10.71 -12.24 -10.68
N TYR A 210 10.35 -10.97 -10.68
CA TYR A 210 9.18 -10.44 -9.99
C TYR A 210 8.31 -9.68 -10.99
N ILE A 211 7.18 -10.28 -11.37
CA ILE A 211 6.22 -9.70 -12.32
C ILE A 211 4.97 -9.34 -11.53
N MET A 212 4.70 -8.05 -11.38
CA MET A 212 3.51 -7.57 -10.69
C MET A 212 2.38 -7.34 -11.70
N VAL A 213 1.14 -7.56 -11.28
CA VAL A 213 -0.05 -7.13 -12.04
C VAL A 213 -0.77 -6.08 -11.22
N ASP A 214 -0.99 -4.92 -11.83
CA ASP A 214 -1.55 -3.70 -11.29
C ASP A 214 -0.77 -3.07 -10.12
N ALA A 215 -0.75 -1.73 -10.12
CA ALA A 215 -0.15 -0.85 -9.13
C ALA A 215 -1.20 0.20 -8.70
N GLY A 216 -2.19 -0.22 -7.92
CA GLY A 216 -3.23 0.67 -7.40
C GLY A 216 -2.75 1.69 -6.36
N LYS A 217 -3.66 2.56 -5.92
CA LYS A 217 -3.41 3.56 -4.86
C LYS A 217 -3.00 2.95 -3.50
N THR A 218 -3.23 1.66 -3.27
CA THR A 218 -2.77 0.94 -2.07
C THR A 218 -1.44 0.20 -2.28
N LEU A 219 -0.68 0.48 -3.35
CA LEU A 219 0.59 -0.19 -3.61
C LEU A 219 1.55 -0.04 -2.44
N ARG A 220 1.68 1.16 -1.89
CA ARG A 220 2.58 1.43 -0.77
C ARG A 220 2.32 0.52 0.44
N ASP A 221 1.07 0.40 0.85
CA ASP A 221 0.66 -0.46 1.98
C ASP A 221 0.86 -1.95 1.66
N THR A 222 0.57 -2.32 0.42
CA THR A 222 0.79 -3.67 -0.12
C THR A 222 2.26 -4.09 -0.06
N VAL A 223 3.15 -3.22 -0.53
CA VAL A 223 4.61 -3.45 -0.52
C VAL A 223 5.10 -3.58 0.92
N LEU A 224 4.77 -2.62 1.80
CA LEU A 224 5.22 -2.65 3.20
C LEU A 224 4.75 -3.91 3.95
N LYS A 225 3.54 -4.39 3.65
CA LYS A 225 2.99 -5.59 4.30
C LYS A 225 3.66 -6.88 3.82
N ASN A 226 3.98 -6.98 2.52
CA ASN A 226 4.36 -8.25 1.90
C ASN A 226 5.86 -8.37 1.59
N PHE A 227 6.49 -7.31 1.06
CA PHE A 227 7.83 -7.40 0.48
C PHE A 227 8.93 -7.67 1.53
N PRO A 228 8.96 -7.03 2.71
CA PRO A 228 9.95 -7.34 3.74
C PRO A 228 9.89 -8.80 4.21
N ARG A 229 8.68 -9.36 4.28
CA ARG A 229 8.45 -10.76 4.68
C ARG A 229 8.97 -11.73 3.62
N LEU A 230 8.79 -11.39 2.35
CA LEU A 230 9.25 -12.19 1.21
C LEU A 230 10.71 -11.93 0.82
N ASN A 231 11.40 -11.02 1.53
CA ASN A 231 12.75 -10.54 1.20
C ASN A 231 12.87 -10.01 -0.25
N ILE A 232 11.88 -9.22 -0.67
CA ILE A 232 11.80 -8.60 -1.99
C ILE A 232 12.08 -7.11 -1.85
N SER A 233 12.91 -6.56 -2.74
CA SER A 233 13.29 -5.15 -2.75
C SER A 233 13.02 -4.44 -4.08
N THR A 234 12.62 -5.18 -5.11
CA THR A 234 12.41 -4.64 -6.47
C THR A 234 11.44 -5.53 -7.25
N ILE A 235 10.95 -5.01 -8.38
CA ILE A 235 10.21 -5.77 -9.38
C ILE A 235 10.89 -5.61 -10.75
N ASP A 236 10.73 -6.59 -11.63
CA ASP A 236 11.29 -6.54 -12.99
C ASP A 236 10.28 -5.95 -13.99
N ALA A 237 8.99 -6.27 -13.81
CA ALA A 237 7.93 -5.84 -14.71
C ALA A 237 6.61 -5.59 -13.97
N LEU A 238 5.81 -4.67 -14.52
CA LEU A 238 4.45 -4.39 -14.12
C LEU A 238 3.53 -4.52 -15.34
N LEU A 239 2.57 -5.43 -15.26
CA LEU A 239 1.44 -5.52 -16.18
C LEU A 239 0.31 -4.64 -15.65
N LEU A 240 -0.27 -3.79 -16.48
CA LEU A 240 -1.50 -3.07 -16.15
C LEU A 240 -2.68 -3.71 -16.87
N THR A 241 -3.73 -4.02 -16.11
CA THR A 241 -4.97 -4.58 -16.67
C THR A 241 -5.78 -3.49 -17.36
N HIS A 242 -5.87 -2.31 -16.75
CA HIS A 242 -6.63 -1.17 -17.27
C HIS A 242 -6.22 0.16 -16.61
N GLY A 243 -6.80 1.26 -17.09
CA GLY A 243 -6.45 2.63 -16.71
C GLY A 243 -7.28 3.26 -15.58
N HIS A 244 -7.81 2.49 -14.63
CA HIS A 244 -8.49 3.07 -13.45
C HIS A 244 -7.53 3.30 -12.28
N ALA A 245 -7.99 4.12 -11.33
CA ALA A 245 -7.16 4.60 -10.23
C ALA A 245 -6.62 3.48 -9.32
N ASP A 246 -7.42 2.46 -9.11
CA ASP A 246 -7.11 1.26 -8.35
C ASP A 246 -6.22 0.26 -9.09
N ALA A 247 -5.98 0.44 -10.39
CA ALA A 247 -5.03 -0.35 -11.17
C ALA A 247 -3.69 0.37 -11.39
N MET A 248 -3.65 1.71 -11.46
CA MET A 248 -2.42 2.44 -11.87
C MET A 248 -1.96 3.59 -10.96
N MET A 249 -2.72 4.02 -9.95
CA MET A 249 -2.34 5.25 -9.20
C MET A 249 -1.17 5.10 -8.22
N GLY A 250 -0.64 3.89 -8.07
CA GLY A 250 0.60 3.61 -7.33
C GLY A 250 1.86 3.67 -8.19
N LEU A 251 1.77 4.01 -9.49
CA LEU A 251 2.95 4.07 -10.38
C LEU A 251 4.08 4.97 -9.86
N ASP A 252 3.75 6.06 -9.15
CA ASP A 252 4.77 6.93 -8.55
C ASP A 252 5.61 6.25 -7.47
N ASP A 253 5.01 5.35 -6.68
CA ASP A 253 5.65 4.64 -5.58
C ASP A 253 6.68 3.60 -6.09
N LEU A 254 6.66 3.24 -7.38
CA LEU A 254 7.66 2.35 -7.97
C LEU A 254 9.10 2.86 -7.85
N ARG A 255 9.29 4.16 -7.64
CA ARG A 255 10.60 4.78 -7.37
C ARG A 255 11.32 4.18 -6.16
N ASP A 256 10.57 3.68 -5.17
CA ASP A 256 11.13 3.05 -3.96
C ASP A 256 11.41 1.56 -4.16
N LEU A 257 10.93 0.98 -5.27
CA LEU A 257 11.27 -0.38 -5.72
C LEU A 257 12.46 -0.39 -6.69
N GLN A 258 13.13 0.75 -6.89
CA GLN A 258 14.33 0.84 -7.71
C GLN A 258 15.53 1.23 -6.86
N ILE A 259 16.62 0.47 -7.01
CA ILE A 259 17.86 0.78 -6.30
C ILE A 259 18.55 1.88 -7.08
N VAL A 260 18.61 3.09 -6.52
CA VAL A 260 19.24 4.25 -7.16
C VAL A 260 20.50 4.70 -6.42
N SER A 261 21.47 5.23 -7.16
CA SER A 261 22.62 5.94 -6.60
C SER A 261 22.70 7.37 -7.13
N GLU A 262 22.98 8.31 -6.24
CA GLU A 262 23.28 9.69 -6.62
C GLU A 262 24.60 9.72 -7.42
N VAL A 263 24.55 10.30 -8.62
CA VAL A 263 25.71 10.53 -9.46
C VAL A 263 26.26 11.92 -9.15
N ARG A 264 27.57 12.01 -8.93
CA ARG A 264 28.27 13.27 -8.64
C ARG A 264 29.37 13.53 -9.66
N GLU A 265 29.49 14.79 -10.08
CA GLU A 265 30.59 15.28 -10.90
C GLU A 265 31.22 16.50 -10.23
N ASN A 266 32.54 16.50 -10.10
CA ASN A 266 33.28 17.57 -9.40
C ASN A 266 32.72 17.86 -7.99
N GLY A 267 32.30 16.81 -7.27
CA GLY A 267 31.71 16.90 -5.94
C GLY A 267 30.25 17.37 -5.87
N LYS A 268 29.63 17.72 -7.00
CA LYS A 268 28.23 18.19 -7.06
C LYS A 268 27.28 17.09 -7.54
N PRO A 269 26.09 16.94 -6.95
CA PRO A 269 25.07 16.02 -7.46
C PRO A 269 24.62 16.47 -8.85
N VAL A 270 24.64 15.54 -9.81
CA VAL A 270 24.18 15.77 -11.19
C VAL A 270 22.95 14.94 -11.54
N GLY A 271 22.62 13.91 -10.77
CA GLY A 271 21.42 13.11 -11.01
C GLY A 271 21.42 11.79 -10.26
N TYR A 272 20.59 10.86 -10.70
CA TYR A 272 20.40 9.54 -10.12
C TYR A 272 20.50 8.47 -11.20
N ALA A 273 21.30 7.44 -10.95
CA ALA A 273 21.39 6.26 -11.81
C ALA A 273 20.66 5.09 -11.15
N SER A 274 19.77 4.42 -11.89
CA SER A 274 19.14 3.18 -11.45
C SER A 274 20.12 2.02 -11.61
N LYS A 275 20.41 1.31 -10.53
CA LYS A 275 21.22 0.07 -10.51
C LYS A 275 20.42 -1.15 -10.95
N THR A 276 19.10 -1.12 -10.77
CA THR A 276 18.19 -2.20 -11.18
C THR A 276 17.70 -2.06 -12.63
N GLY A 277 18.05 -0.96 -13.32
CA GLY A 277 17.52 -0.65 -14.65
C GLY A 277 16.10 -0.06 -14.60
N PRO A 278 15.46 0.15 -15.77
CA PRO A 278 14.06 0.55 -15.83
C PRO A 278 13.13 -0.61 -15.42
N ILE A 279 11.99 -0.28 -14.82
CA ILE A 279 10.88 -1.23 -14.64
C ILE A 279 10.03 -1.18 -15.91
N ARG A 280 9.77 -2.33 -16.52
CA ARG A 280 8.92 -2.43 -17.72
C ARG A 280 7.45 -2.33 -17.33
N ILE A 281 6.71 -1.42 -17.96
CA ILE A 281 5.28 -1.22 -17.80
C ILE A 281 4.60 -1.68 -19.08
N ILE A 282 3.79 -2.74 -18.98
CA ILE A 282 3.26 -3.44 -20.15
C ILE A 282 1.73 -3.40 -20.11
N SER A 283 1.11 -2.87 -21.16
CA SER A 283 -0.35 -2.83 -21.31
C SER A 283 -0.78 -2.44 -22.73
N ASN A 284 -2.08 -2.36 -22.98
CA ASN A 284 -2.60 -1.85 -24.24
C ASN A 284 -2.48 -0.33 -24.38
N ALA A 285 -2.55 0.14 -25.62
CA ALA A 285 -2.41 1.56 -25.97
C ALA A 285 -3.34 2.47 -25.15
N ALA A 286 -4.61 2.06 -24.99
CA ALA A 286 -5.61 2.84 -24.27
C ALA A 286 -5.25 3.01 -22.78
N THR A 287 -4.74 1.97 -22.13
CA THR A 287 -4.32 2.02 -20.73
C THR A 287 -3.04 2.82 -20.56
N LEU A 288 -2.05 2.62 -21.43
CA LEU A 288 -0.80 3.38 -21.38
C LEU A 288 -1.05 4.87 -21.61
N GLN A 289 -1.95 5.22 -22.52
CA GLN A 289 -2.37 6.61 -22.73
C GLN A 289 -2.93 7.23 -21.43
N ARG A 290 -3.81 6.51 -20.70
CA ARG A 290 -4.36 6.99 -19.43
C ARG A 290 -3.28 7.15 -18.35
N ALA A 291 -2.32 6.22 -18.29
CA ALA A 291 -1.18 6.33 -17.39
C ALA A 291 -0.32 7.56 -17.73
N HIS A 292 -0.10 7.84 -19.01
CA HIS A 292 0.64 9.03 -19.47
C HIS A 292 -0.07 10.34 -19.11
N GLU A 293 -1.40 10.40 -19.30
CA GLU A 293 -2.23 11.56 -18.93
C GLU A 293 -2.24 11.81 -17.42
N ALA A 294 -2.31 10.75 -16.61
CA ALA A 294 -2.28 10.85 -15.15
C ALA A 294 -0.87 11.17 -14.60
N PHE A 295 0.17 10.66 -15.25
CA PHE A 295 1.57 10.78 -14.84
C PHE A 295 2.47 11.31 -15.96
N PRO A 296 2.28 12.57 -16.40
CA PRO A 296 3.09 13.13 -17.50
C PRO A 296 4.59 13.15 -17.14
N TYR A 297 4.92 13.37 -15.86
CA TYR A 297 6.31 13.37 -15.40
C TYR A 297 6.99 11.99 -15.39
N LEU A 298 6.24 10.89 -15.54
CA LEU A 298 6.77 9.54 -15.67
C LEU A 298 6.87 9.08 -17.15
N SER A 299 6.25 9.81 -18.07
CA SER A 299 5.99 9.35 -19.45
C SER A 299 6.54 10.26 -20.54
N THR A 300 6.40 11.58 -20.40
CA THR A 300 6.55 12.52 -21.53
C THR A 300 7.88 13.27 -21.56
N ALA A 301 8.63 13.27 -20.46
CA ALA A 301 9.97 13.85 -20.39
C ALA A 301 10.70 13.32 -19.16
N ILE A 302 11.31 12.14 -19.29
CA ILE A 302 12.38 11.80 -18.35
C ILE A 302 13.56 12.71 -18.71
N ASP A 303 13.78 13.74 -17.89
CA ASP A 303 14.95 14.60 -18.01
C ASP A 303 16.20 13.80 -17.68
N PHE A 304 16.78 13.15 -18.69
CA PHE A 304 18.09 12.54 -18.58
C PHE A 304 19.15 13.63 -18.70
N VAL A 305 20.00 13.77 -17.69
CA VAL A 305 21.19 14.63 -17.81
C VAL A 305 22.23 13.96 -18.71
N LYS A 306 22.26 12.62 -18.67
CA LYS A 306 23.05 11.72 -19.52
C LYS A 306 22.28 10.39 -19.69
N PRO A 307 22.59 9.57 -20.69
CA PRO A 307 22.01 8.22 -20.80
C PRO A 307 22.09 7.46 -19.47
N GLY A 308 20.94 7.01 -18.95
CA GLY A 308 20.85 6.28 -17.69
C GLY A 308 20.98 7.12 -16.41
N ILE A 309 21.14 8.45 -16.50
CA ILE A 309 21.22 9.36 -15.34
C ILE A 309 20.02 10.33 -15.38
N LEU A 310 19.06 10.09 -14.49
CA LEU A 310 17.89 10.93 -14.28
C LEU A 310 18.28 12.22 -13.57
N GLN A 311 17.74 13.36 -13.99
CA GLN A 311 17.95 14.65 -13.33
C GLN A 311 17.32 14.68 -11.92
N ARG A 312 16.23 13.95 -11.71
CA ARG A 312 15.46 13.91 -10.45
C ARG A 312 15.22 12.47 -10.02
N ARG A 313 14.97 12.26 -8.73
CA ARG A 313 14.55 10.96 -8.19
C ARG A 313 13.08 10.72 -8.55
N VAL A 314 12.85 10.11 -9.70
CA VAL A 314 11.56 9.61 -10.19
C VAL A 314 11.70 8.14 -10.57
N ALA A 315 10.59 7.44 -10.74
CA ALA A 315 10.64 6.07 -11.23
C ALA A 315 11.20 6.05 -12.67
N HIS A 316 12.18 5.18 -12.93
CA HIS A 316 12.70 4.92 -14.26
C HIS A 316 11.86 3.82 -14.90
N LEU A 317 10.96 4.20 -15.81
CA LEU A 317 10.00 3.28 -16.42
C LEU A 317 10.28 3.14 -17.92
N GLU A 318 10.11 1.93 -18.43
CA GLU A 318 10.07 1.61 -19.85
C GLU A 318 8.64 1.19 -20.20
N TRP A 319 8.07 1.73 -21.27
CA TRP A 319 6.66 1.56 -21.60
C TRP A 319 6.52 0.67 -22.83
N ASP A 320 5.93 -0.51 -22.64
CA ASP A 320 5.77 -1.53 -23.66
C ASP A 320 4.29 -1.68 -24.04
N GLU A 321 3.93 -1.16 -25.20
CA GLU A 321 2.59 -1.32 -25.76
C GLU A 321 2.41 -2.72 -26.34
N ILE A 322 1.29 -3.36 -26.01
CA ILE A 322 0.86 -4.64 -26.56
C ILE A 322 -0.57 -4.55 -27.10
N ASP A 323 -0.92 -5.41 -28.04
CA ASP A 323 -2.32 -5.56 -28.44
C ASP A 323 -3.16 -6.18 -27.30
N ASP A 324 -4.48 -5.97 -27.35
CA ASP A 324 -5.43 -6.52 -26.38
C ASP A 324 -5.34 -8.07 -26.27
N ASP A 325 -5.09 -8.75 -27.39
CA ASP A 325 -4.78 -10.17 -27.47
C ASP A 325 -3.38 -10.38 -28.07
N ALA A 326 -2.38 -10.39 -27.19
CA ALA A 326 -0.98 -10.50 -27.56
C ALA A 326 -0.32 -11.67 -26.82
N ARG A 327 0.69 -12.27 -27.46
CA ARG A 327 1.61 -13.22 -26.83
C ARG A 327 2.95 -12.54 -26.66
N VAL A 328 3.41 -12.43 -25.42
CA VAL A 328 4.64 -11.73 -25.05
C VAL A 328 5.41 -12.52 -24.01
N ASP A 329 6.74 -12.46 -24.08
CA ASP A 329 7.61 -13.01 -23.04
C ASP A 329 8.00 -11.90 -22.06
N ILE A 330 7.64 -12.09 -20.80
CA ILE A 330 7.91 -11.12 -19.72
C ILE A 330 8.88 -11.79 -18.76
N CYS A 331 10.12 -11.32 -18.75
CA CYS A 331 11.19 -11.93 -17.94
C CYS A 331 11.33 -13.45 -18.19
N ASP A 332 11.23 -13.85 -19.46
CA ASP A 332 11.26 -15.24 -19.93
C ASP A 332 10.09 -16.10 -19.43
N VAL A 333 9.03 -15.47 -18.93
CA VAL A 333 7.73 -16.10 -18.66
C VAL A 333 6.80 -15.81 -19.84
N PRO A 334 6.31 -16.84 -20.56
CA PRO A 334 5.32 -16.67 -21.60
C PRO A 334 4.01 -16.15 -21.00
N VAL A 335 3.50 -15.04 -21.53
CA VAL A 335 2.24 -14.43 -21.12
C VAL A 335 1.39 -14.16 -22.35
N ARG A 336 0.09 -14.46 -22.25
CA ARG A 336 -0.91 -14.04 -23.22
C ARG A 336 -1.89 -13.06 -22.57
N SER A 337 -1.99 -11.85 -23.11
CA SER A 337 -3.10 -10.94 -22.80
C SER A 337 -4.35 -11.36 -23.59
N PHE A 338 -5.53 -11.05 -23.06
CA PHE A 338 -6.79 -11.14 -23.79
C PHE A 338 -7.79 -10.11 -23.25
N PRO A 339 -8.66 -9.53 -24.10
CA PRO A 339 -9.59 -8.49 -23.66
C PRO A 339 -10.73 -9.07 -22.83
N VAL A 340 -11.14 -8.32 -21.81
CA VAL A 340 -12.39 -8.53 -21.07
C VAL A 340 -13.15 -7.20 -20.99
N PHE A 341 -14.47 -7.24 -20.90
CA PHE A 341 -15.25 -6.03 -20.71
C PHE A 341 -15.32 -5.69 -19.23
N HIS A 342 -15.11 -4.42 -18.88
CA HIS A 342 -15.19 -3.87 -17.53
C HIS A 342 -16.19 -2.70 -17.49
N GLY A 343 -17.47 -3.02 -17.69
CA GLY A 343 -18.57 -2.07 -17.82
C GLY A 343 -18.77 -1.57 -19.26
N GLY A 344 -19.93 -1.90 -19.84
CA GLY A 344 -20.24 -1.56 -21.22
C GLY A 344 -19.21 -2.16 -22.18
N THR A 345 -18.52 -1.32 -22.94
CA THR A 345 -17.47 -1.71 -23.89
C THR A 345 -16.07 -1.29 -23.45
N TYR A 346 -15.89 -0.86 -22.19
CA TYR A 346 -14.57 -0.53 -21.68
C TYR A 346 -13.75 -1.82 -21.55
N ILE A 347 -12.52 -1.81 -22.07
CA ILE A 347 -11.65 -2.99 -22.12
C ILE A 347 -10.67 -2.97 -20.95
N SER A 348 -10.66 -4.08 -20.21
CA SER A 348 -9.59 -4.48 -19.29
C SER A 348 -8.89 -5.70 -19.88
N LEU A 349 -7.71 -6.05 -19.38
CA LEU A 349 -6.93 -7.20 -19.84
C LEU A 349 -6.94 -8.31 -18.79
N GLY A 350 -7.26 -9.53 -19.25
CA GLY A 350 -6.89 -10.76 -18.56
C GLY A 350 -5.52 -11.24 -19.01
N PHE A 351 -4.81 -11.98 -18.14
CA PHE A 351 -3.49 -12.51 -18.42
C PHE A 351 -3.43 -14.02 -18.15
N ALA A 352 -2.91 -14.78 -19.10
CA ALA A 352 -2.61 -16.19 -18.96
C ALA A 352 -1.09 -16.40 -18.95
N PHE A 353 -0.57 -17.02 -17.90
CA PHE A 353 0.87 -17.22 -17.67
C PHE A 353 1.27 -18.68 -17.91
N GLY A 354 2.50 -18.84 -18.43
CA GLY A 354 3.10 -20.12 -18.78
C GLY A 354 2.68 -20.63 -20.16
N HIS A 355 3.48 -21.53 -20.73
CA HIS A 355 3.24 -22.09 -22.08
C HIS A 355 1.85 -22.73 -22.26
N ASP A 356 1.34 -23.37 -21.19
CA ASP A 356 0.07 -24.08 -21.21
C ASP A 356 -1.10 -23.27 -20.61
N ALA A 357 -0.89 -21.98 -20.31
CA ALA A 357 -1.85 -21.16 -19.55
C ALA A 357 -2.27 -21.84 -18.23
N SER A 358 -1.29 -22.39 -17.50
CA SER A 358 -1.56 -23.07 -16.23
C SER A 358 -2.08 -22.12 -15.16
N PHE A 359 -1.72 -20.84 -15.24
CA PHE A 359 -2.24 -19.77 -14.40
C PHE A 359 -2.97 -18.73 -15.25
N VAL A 360 -4.21 -18.41 -14.89
CA VAL A 360 -5.02 -17.36 -15.54
C VAL A 360 -5.48 -16.36 -14.49
N TYR A 361 -5.26 -15.08 -14.77
CA TYR A 361 -5.65 -13.94 -13.92
C TYR A 361 -6.61 -13.02 -14.69
N ILE A 362 -7.78 -12.77 -14.12
CA ILE A 362 -8.80 -11.89 -14.68
C ILE A 362 -9.38 -11.04 -13.55
N SER A 363 -8.89 -9.81 -13.38
CA SER A 363 -9.56 -8.81 -12.54
C SER A 363 -10.60 -8.02 -13.33
N ASP A 364 -11.44 -7.26 -12.62
CA ASP A 364 -12.32 -6.24 -13.16
C ASP A 364 -13.05 -6.65 -14.45
N ILE A 365 -14.01 -7.57 -14.35
CA ILE A 365 -14.73 -8.12 -15.51
C ILE A 365 -16.24 -8.03 -15.33
N SER A 366 -16.97 -7.46 -16.29
CA SER A 366 -18.43 -7.53 -16.39
C SER A 366 -18.93 -8.53 -17.42
N ALA A 367 -18.12 -8.84 -18.44
CA ALA A 367 -18.47 -9.78 -19.51
C ALA A 367 -17.22 -10.19 -20.32
N LEU A 368 -17.32 -11.31 -21.02
CA LEU A 368 -16.29 -11.77 -21.96
C LEU A 368 -16.69 -11.43 -23.40
N PRO A 369 -15.80 -10.81 -24.20
CA PRO A 369 -15.92 -10.82 -25.66
C PRO A 369 -15.94 -12.25 -26.20
N ASP A 370 -16.63 -12.48 -27.33
CA ASP A 370 -16.77 -13.82 -27.93
C ASP A 370 -15.42 -14.52 -28.14
N ALA A 371 -14.41 -13.79 -28.61
CA ALA A 371 -13.06 -14.31 -28.83
C ALA A 371 -12.41 -14.78 -27.52
N SER A 372 -12.52 -14.00 -26.45
CA SER A 372 -11.98 -14.34 -25.13
C SER A 372 -12.73 -15.50 -24.48
N GLN A 373 -14.06 -15.57 -24.66
CA GLN A 373 -14.84 -16.72 -24.22
C GLN A 373 -14.44 -18.00 -24.95
N ALA A 374 -14.28 -17.94 -26.27
CA ALA A 374 -13.81 -19.08 -27.06
C ALA A 374 -12.39 -19.53 -26.65
N TYR A 375 -11.50 -18.58 -26.39
CA TYR A 375 -10.16 -18.85 -25.89
C TYR A 375 -10.18 -19.57 -24.53
N LEU A 376 -10.89 -19.04 -23.54
CA LEU A 376 -10.99 -19.67 -22.21
C LEU A 376 -11.61 -21.06 -22.27
N ARG A 377 -12.63 -21.27 -23.12
CA ARG A 377 -13.21 -22.60 -23.36
C ARG A 377 -12.22 -23.57 -24.01
N SER A 378 -11.31 -23.11 -24.86
CA SER A 378 -10.25 -23.95 -25.44
C SER A 378 -9.25 -24.47 -24.38
N LEU A 379 -9.19 -23.81 -23.21
CA LEU A 379 -8.38 -24.17 -22.05
C LEU A 379 -9.16 -24.98 -21.00
N ARG A 380 -10.40 -25.37 -21.29
CA ARG A 380 -11.26 -26.07 -20.33
C ARG A 380 -10.58 -27.31 -19.74
N GLY A 381 -10.53 -27.40 -18.41
CA GLY A 381 -9.88 -28.49 -17.67
C GLY A 381 -8.34 -28.45 -17.66
N LYS A 382 -7.70 -27.49 -18.33
CA LYS A 382 -6.23 -27.34 -18.36
C LYS A 382 -5.72 -26.29 -17.37
N ILE A 383 -6.54 -25.27 -17.08
CA ILE A 383 -6.19 -24.20 -16.16
C ILE A 383 -6.01 -24.79 -14.76
N LYS A 384 -4.81 -24.67 -14.20
CA LYS A 384 -4.48 -25.15 -12.86
C LYS A 384 -4.97 -24.19 -11.80
N VAL A 385 -4.71 -22.91 -12.01
CA VAL A 385 -5.19 -21.84 -11.14
C VAL A 385 -5.86 -20.75 -11.96
N LEU A 386 -7.10 -20.45 -11.58
CA LEU A 386 -7.81 -19.26 -12.00
C LEU A 386 -7.89 -18.29 -10.83
N VAL A 387 -7.44 -17.05 -11.04
CA VAL A 387 -7.79 -15.91 -10.19
C VAL A 387 -8.78 -15.05 -10.96
N VAL A 388 -9.97 -14.82 -10.40
CA VAL A 388 -11.06 -14.13 -11.11
C VAL A 388 -11.82 -13.15 -10.22
N ASP A 389 -12.25 -12.04 -10.80
CA ASP A 389 -13.11 -11.03 -10.17
C ASP A 389 -14.45 -11.59 -9.70
N ALA A 390 -14.85 -11.20 -8.49
CA ALA A 390 -16.18 -11.39 -7.93
C ALA A 390 -16.45 -10.26 -6.93
N LEU A 391 -17.08 -9.17 -7.37
CA LEU A 391 -17.23 -7.97 -6.56
C LEU A 391 -18.11 -8.19 -5.32
N ARG A 392 -19.28 -8.81 -5.52
CA ARG A 392 -20.33 -8.95 -4.51
C ARG A 392 -21.39 -9.95 -4.99
N ARG A 393 -22.39 -10.23 -4.15
CA ARG A 393 -23.52 -11.09 -4.52
C ARG A 393 -24.56 -10.38 -5.39
N ALA A 394 -24.86 -9.12 -5.09
CA ALA A 394 -25.84 -8.34 -5.83
C ALA A 394 -25.32 -7.88 -7.20
N ARG A 395 -26.23 -7.76 -8.18
CA ARG A 395 -25.91 -7.34 -9.55
C ARG A 395 -24.96 -6.14 -9.60
N SER A 396 -23.95 -6.21 -10.46
CA SER A 396 -23.03 -5.11 -10.76
C SER A 396 -23.09 -4.76 -12.26
N TYR A 397 -22.73 -3.52 -12.59
CA TYR A 397 -22.64 -3.06 -13.98
C TYR A 397 -21.27 -3.35 -14.58
N SER A 398 -20.21 -3.17 -13.80
CA SER A 398 -18.81 -3.22 -14.26
C SER A 398 -18.04 -4.45 -13.78
N HIS A 399 -18.66 -5.30 -12.94
CA HIS A 399 -18.01 -6.47 -12.36
C HIS A 399 -18.89 -7.69 -12.38
N TYR A 400 -18.27 -8.84 -12.23
CA TYR A 400 -18.91 -10.10 -12.00
C TYR A 400 -19.44 -10.13 -10.59
N THR A 401 -20.64 -10.68 -10.46
CA THR A 401 -21.12 -11.15 -9.17
C THR A 401 -20.46 -12.47 -8.81
N LEU A 402 -20.65 -12.92 -7.57
CA LEU A 402 -20.26 -14.28 -7.17
C LEU A 402 -20.85 -15.34 -8.12
N ASP A 403 -22.12 -15.19 -8.50
CA ASP A 403 -22.79 -16.16 -9.38
C ASP A 403 -22.22 -16.14 -10.81
N ASP A 404 -21.87 -14.96 -11.34
CA ASP A 404 -21.23 -14.85 -12.67
C ASP A 404 -19.85 -15.52 -12.66
N ALA A 405 -19.05 -15.28 -11.62
CA ALA A 405 -17.75 -15.92 -11.45
C ALA A 405 -17.88 -17.45 -11.35
N LEU A 406 -18.83 -17.94 -10.55
CA LEU A 406 -19.10 -19.38 -10.42
C LEU A 406 -19.62 -19.99 -11.73
N ALA A 407 -20.42 -19.26 -12.52
CA ALA A 407 -20.86 -19.71 -13.84
C ALA A 407 -19.67 -19.87 -14.80
N LEU A 408 -18.71 -18.93 -14.80
CA LEU A 408 -17.47 -19.07 -15.56
C LEU A 408 -16.66 -20.29 -15.11
N VAL A 409 -16.49 -20.47 -13.78
CA VAL A 409 -15.77 -21.62 -13.21
C VAL A 409 -16.41 -22.95 -13.62
N ARG A 410 -17.75 -23.04 -13.63
CA ARG A 410 -18.48 -24.23 -14.08
C ARG A 410 -18.28 -24.52 -15.57
N ASP A 411 -18.15 -23.48 -16.40
CA ASP A 411 -17.89 -23.60 -17.84
C ASP A 411 -16.46 -24.11 -18.08
N ILE A 412 -15.45 -23.42 -17.56
CA ILE A 412 -14.03 -23.68 -17.89
C ILE A 412 -13.35 -24.72 -17.00
N ARG A 413 -13.94 -25.06 -15.85
CA ARG A 413 -13.48 -26.12 -14.93
C ARG A 413 -11.97 -26.06 -14.59
N PRO A 414 -11.47 -24.96 -14.00
CA PRO A 414 -10.10 -24.90 -13.52
C PRO A 414 -9.90 -25.83 -12.31
N GLU A 415 -8.66 -26.25 -12.04
CA GLU A 415 -8.37 -27.14 -10.89
C GLU A 415 -8.55 -26.42 -9.55
N LYS A 416 -8.15 -25.15 -9.48
CA LYS A 416 -8.36 -24.28 -8.31
C LYS A 416 -8.76 -22.87 -8.75
N THR A 417 -9.73 -22.30 -8.05
CA THR A 417 -10.15 -20.91 -8.25
C THR A 417 -9.98 -20.08 -6.99
N PHE A 418 -9.44 -18.87 -7.15
CA PHE A 418 -9.35 -17.86 -6.10
C PHE A 418 -10.06 -16.59 -6.56
N LEU A 419 -11.02 -16.12 -5.77
CA LEU A 419 -11.81 -14.93 -6.09
C LEU A 419 -11.13 -13.67 -5.55
N VAL A 420 -11.10 -12.61 -6.33
CA VAL A 420 -10.54 -11.29 -5.99
C VAL A 420 -11.53 -10.18 -6.34
N GLY A 421 -11.20 -8.93 -6.01
CA GLY A 421 -12.05 -7.78 -6.34
C GLY A 421 -13.27 -7.62 -5.43
N MET A 422 -13.40 -8.42 -4.36
CA MET A 422 -14.61 -8.40 -3.53
C MET A 422 -14.68 -7.24 -2.53
N CYS A 423 -15.87 -6.67 -2.44
CA CYS A 423 -16.30 -5.82 -1.34
C CYS A 423 -16.73 -6.72 -0.17
N SER A 424 -15.88 -6.90 0.86
CA SER A 424 -16.23 -7.78 2.01
C SER A 424 -17.58 -7.43 2.63
N CYS A 425 -17.97 -6.15 2.60
CA CYS A 425 -19.26 -5.70 3.13
C CYS A 425 -20.47 -6.27 2.37
N GLU A 426 -20.36 -6.47 1.05
CA GLU A 426 -21.45 -6.93 0.19
C GLU A 426 -21.29 -8.39 -0.24
N MET A 427 -20.08 -8.95 -0.14
CA MET A 427 -19.78 -10.36 -0.38
C MET A 427 -20.11 -11.22 0.86
N GLY A 428 -19.72 -10.73 2.05
CA GLY A 428 -19.76 -11.44 3.31
C GLY A 428 -18.38 -11.60 3.96
N ASP A 429 -18.38 -12.08 5.20
CA ASP A 429 -17.15 -12.37 5.93
C ASP A 429 -16.32 -13.43 5.19
N HIS A 430 -15.00 -13.22 5.15
CA HIS A 430 -14.09 -14.10 4.43
C HIS A 430 -14.22 -15.58 4.84
N ASP A 431 -14.23 -15.89 6.13
CA ASP A 431 -14.21 -17.27 6.59
C ASP A 431 -15.59 -17.92 6.47
N GLU A 432 -16.68 -17.16 6.70
CA GLU A 432 -18.06 -17.63 6.50
C GLU A 432 -18.33 -17.96 5.02
N VAL A 433 -18.00 -17.05 4.10
CA VAL A 433 -18.19 -17.28 2.66
C VAL A 433 -17.32 -18.44 2.16
N ASN A 434 -16.09 -18.58 2.67
CA ASN A 434 -15.26 -19.74 2.30
C ASN A 434 -15.80 -21.07 2.84
N ALA A 435 -16.46 -21.08 4.00
CA ALA A 435 -17.17 -22.26 4.48
C ALA A 435 -18.34 -22.64 3.55
N GLU A 436 -19.07 -21.66 3.03
CA GLU A 436 -20.10 -21.89 2.02
C GLU A 436 -19.50 -22.44 0.71
N LEU A 437 -18.44 -21.80 0.20
CA LEU A 437 -17.79 -22.19 -1.06
C LEU A 437 -17.16 -23.58 -0.99
N ALA A 438 -16.71 -24.03 0.18
CA ALA A 438 -16.16 -25.37 0.38
C ALA A 438 -17.17 -26.48 0.00
N SER A 439 -18.48 -26.23 0.16
CA SER A 439 -19.52 -27.19 -0.24
C SER A 439 -19.54 -27.46 -1.75
N LEU A 440 -19.03 -26.55 -2.58
CA LEU A 440 -18.93 -26.73 -4.04
C LEU A 440 -17.90 -27.79 -4.44
N THR A 441 -16.90 -28.05 -3.59
CA THR A 441 -15.92 -29.12 -3.83
C THR A 441 -16.59 -30.48 -3.73
N GLU A 442 -17.43 -30.69 -2.71
CA GLU A 442 -18.16 -31.96 -2.52
C GLU A 442 -19.32 -32.12 -3.51
N SER A 443 -20.09 -31.05 -3.75
CA SER A 443 -21.30 -31.10 -4.58
C SER A 443 -21.02 -31.07 -6.09
N GLU A 444 -20.03 -30.30 -6.54
CA GLU A 444 -19.77 -30.05 -7.97
C GLU A 444 -18.35 -30.42 -8.42
N GLY A 445 -17.47 -30.82 -7.49
CA GLY A 445 -16.05 -31.07 -7.76
C GLY A 445 -15.27 -29.78 -8.04
N LEU A 446 -15.74 -28.63 -7.54
CA LEU A 446 -15.14 -27.32 -7.79
C LEU A 446 -14.43 -26.79 -6.55
N TYR A 447 -13.13 -26.53 -6.66
CA TYR A 447 -12.37 -25.87 -5.61
C TYR A 447 -12.38 -24.35 -5.82
N VAL A 448 -13.12 -23.62 -4.99
CA VAL A 448 -13.25 -22.16 -5.05
C VAL A 448 -13.07 -21.58 -3.65
N GLN A 449 -12.31 -20.49 -3.54
CA GLN A 449 -12.23 -19.71 -2.30
C GLN A 449 -12.04 -18.21 -2.58
N LEU A 450 -12.45 -17.36 -1.65
CA LEU A 450 -12.03 -15.97 -1.60
C LEU A 450 -10.53 -15.88 -1.31
N ALA A 451 -9.80 -15.10 -2.10
CA ALA A 451 -8.42 -14.75 -1.81
C ALA A 451 -8.34 -13.78 -0.61
N TYR A 452 -7.14 -13.53 -0.10
CA TYR A 452 -6.86 -12.49 0.89
C TYR A 452 -5.46 -11.91 0.69
N ASP A 453 -5.24 -10.71 1.22
CA ASP A 453 -3.97 -10.01 1.06
C ASP A 453 -2.82 -10.73 1.77
N GLY A 454 -1.78 -11.07 1.02
CA GLY A 454 -0.63 -11.87 1.45
C GLY A 454 -0.79 -13.38 1.23
N MET A 455 -1.89 -13.82 0.62
CA MET A 455 -2.11 -15.23 0.30
C MET A 455 -1.07 -15.73 -0.73
N GLY A 456 -0.34 -16.78 -0.38
CA GLY A 456 0.53 -17.49 -1.31
C GLY A 456 -0.21 -18.60 -2.07
N ILE A 457 -0.03 -18.64 -3.39
CA ILE A 457 -0.44 -19.72 -4.28
C ILE A 457 0.86 -20.44 -4.69
N PRO A 458 1.16 -21.60 -4.09
CA PRO A 458 2.46 -22.24 -4.25
C PRO A 458 2.66 -22.80 -5.66
N ALA A 459 3.92 -22.97 -6.04
CA ALA A 459 4.30 -23.57 -7.32
C ALA A 459 3.70 -24.97 -7.53
N SER A 460 3.47 -25.74 -6.45
CA SER A 460 2.82 -27.04 -6.53
C SER A 460 1.39 -26.98 -7.06
N PHE A 461 0.73 -25.82 -7.03
CA PHE A 461 -0.59 -25.63 -7.62
C PHE A 461 -0.51 -25.24 -9.10
N LEU A 462 0.62 -24.70 -9.56
CA LEU A 462 0.79 -24.18 -10.92
C LEU A 462 1.47 -25.18 -11.85
N ASN A 463 2.18 -26.14 -11.28
CA ASN A 463 2.86 -27.20 -12.00
C ASN A 463 2.00 -28.47 -12.05
N SER A 464 1.98 -29.15 -13.19
CA SER A 464 1.55 -30.54 -13.23
C SER A 464 2.54 -31.39 -12.42
N PRO A 465 2.09 -32.42 -11.68
CA PRO A 465 3.01 -33.46 -11.27
C PRO A 465 3.67 -33.97 -12.55
N THR A 466 4.99 -33.85 -12.64
CA THR A 466 5.79 -34.45 -13.71
C THR A 466 5.38 -35.92 -13.81
N ALA A 467 4.76 -36.29 -14.93
CA ALA A 467 4.39 -37.66 -15.24
C ALA A 467 5.63 -38.53 -15.47
#